data_AF-A0A353NR10-F1
#
_entry.id   AF-A0A353NR10-F1
#
_cell.length_a   1.000
_cell.length_b   1.000
_cell.length_c   1.000
_cell.angle_alpha   90.00
_cell.angle_beta   90.00
_cell.angle_gamma   90.00
#
_symmetry.space_group_name_H-M   'P 1'
#
loop_
_entity.id
_entity.type
_entity.pdbx_description
1 polymer ?
#
loop_
_entity_poly.entity_id
_entity_poly.type
_entity_poly.pdbx_seq_one_letter_code
_entity_poly.pdbx_strand_id
1 'polypeptide(L)'
;MWKINLYSPQVTEAVGRELGKLLAPGDFVSFIGELGAGKTTIIRGIASGLEVRDTVSSPSYLIIQEYKGKYPVFHGDFYRVGSYQELE
;
A
#
# COMPACT_ATOMS: atom_id res chain seq x y z
N MET A 1 -5.10 20.61 -7.07
CA MET A 1 -4.70 19.20 -7.31
C MET A 1 -3.20 19.17 -7.40
N TRP A 2 -2.54 18.34 -6.59
CA TRP A 2 -1.07 18.24 -6.56
C TRP A 2 -0.62 17.17 -7.56
N LYS A 3 0.52 17.38 -8.22
CA LYS A 3 1.16 16.39 -9.09
C LYS A 3 2.62 16.26 -8.70
N ILE A 4 3.07 15.02 -8.56
CA ILE A 4 4.46 14.67 -8.29
C ILE A 4 4.88 13.62 -9.31
N ASN A 5 6.10 13.75 -9.84
CA ASN A 5 6.68 12.76 -10.74
C ASN A 5 7.74 11.97 -9.97
N LEU A 6 7.60 10.65 -9.98
CA LEU A 6 8.50 9.72 -9.29
C LEU A 6 9.24 8.90 -10.35
N TYR A 7 10.55 9.09 -10.44
CA TYR A 7 11.35 8.59 -11.57
C TYR A 7 12.10 7.27 -11.28
N SER A 8 11.97 6.72 -10.08
CA SER A 8 12.56 5.43 -9.73
C SER A 8 11.79 4.73 -8.60
N PRO A 9 11.87 3.38 -8.52
CA PRO A 9 11.28 2.64 -7.41
C PRO A 9 11.78 3.10 -6.04
N GLN A 10 13.05 3.46 -5.92
CA GLN A 10 13.66 3.93 -4.67
C GLN A 10 13.07 5.27 -4.22
N VAL A 11 12.84 6.20 -5.16
CA VAL A 11 12.17 7.48 -4.87
C VAL A 11 10.72 7.23 -4.47
N THR A 12 10.02 6.33 -5.17
CA THR A 12 8.64 5.95 -4.85
C THR A 12 8.52 5.33 -3.45
N GLU A 13 9.45 4.46 -3.06
CA GLU A 13 9.51 3.90 -1.71
C GLU A 13 9.84 4.96 -0.65
N ALA A 14 10.75 5.89 -0.94
CA ALA A 14 11.08 6.99 -0.03
C ALA A 14 9.87 7.92 0.21
N VAL A 15 9.14 8.29 -0.85
CA VAL A 15 7.90 9.07 -0.73
C VAL A 15 6.85 8.29 0.06
N GLY A 16 6.69 7.00 -0.24
CA GLY A 16 5.80 6.13 0.52
C GLY A 16 6.15 6.11 2.01
N ARG A 17 7.43 6.04 2.37
CA ARG A 17 7.89 6.05 3.76
C ARG A 17 7.53 7.34 4.48
N GLU A 18 7.74 8.49 3.86
CA GLU A 18 7.35 9.77 4.47
C GLU A 18 5.83 9.88 4.60
N LEU A 19 5.06 9.40 3.63
CA LEU A 19 3.61 9.31 3.76
C LEU A 19 3.19 8.41 4.93
N GLY A 20 3.79 7.22 5.05
CA GLY A 20 3.49 6.26 6.12
C GLY A 20 3.73 6.82 7.53
N LYS A 21 4.76 7.66 7.71
CA LYS A 21 5.02 8.33 9.01
C LYS A 21 3.93 9.31 9.42
N LEU A 22 3.16 9.84 8.47
CA LEU A 22 2.09 10.81 8.70
C LEU A 22 0.73 10.15 8.98
N LEU A 23 0.57 8.86 8.65
CA LEU A 23 -0.68 8.14 8.82
C LEU A 23 -0.94 7.78 10.29
N ALA A 24 -2.21 7.78 10.66
CA ALA A 24 -2.73 7.45 11.97
C ALA A 24 -3.78 6.32 11.91
N PRO A 25 -4.10 5.67 13.05
CA PRO A 25 -5.19 4.70 13.09
C PRO A 25 -6.51 5.30 12.59
N GLY A 26 -7.18 4.58 11.69
CA GLY A 26 -8.43 5.02 11.05
C GLY A 26 -8.25 5.65 9.67
N ASP A 27 -7.01 5.98 9.27
CA ASP A 27 -6.75 6.47 7.92
C ASP A 27 -6.95 5.38 6.87
N PHE A 28 -7.54 5.77 5.73
CA PHE A 28 -7.72 4.91 4.56
C PHE A 28 -7.06 5.56 3.35
N VAL A 29 -6.16 4.82 2.70
CA VAL A 29 -5.42 5.28 1.52
C VAL A 29 -5.69 4.32 0.36
N SER A 30 -6.21 4.84 -0.75
CA SER A 30 -6.47 4.06 -1.96
C SER A 30 -5.50 4.43 -3.09
N PHE A 31 -4.99 3.42 -3.78
CA PHE A 31 -4.12 3.57 -4.95
C PHE A 31 -4.82 3.01 -6.18
N ILE A 32 -4.99 3.87 -7.19
CA ILE A 32 -5.63 3.52 -8.47
C ILE A 32 -4.58 3.64 -9.57
N GLY A 33 -4.51 2.63 -10.42
CA GLY A 33 -3.62 2.63 -11.58
C GLY A 33 -3.50 1.25 -12.20
N GLU A 34 -2.96 1.19 -13.40
CA GLU A 34 -2.77 -0.04 -14.17
C GLU A 34 -1.84 -1.07 -13.51
N LEU A 35 -1.85 -2.30 -14.01
CA LEU A 35 -0.86 -3.30 -13.65
C LEU A 35 0.55 -2.76 -13.98
N GLY A 36 1.48 -2.89 -13.03
CA GLY A 36 2.84 -2.35 -13.18
C GLY A 36 2.99 -0.85 -12.91
N ALA A 37 1.93 -0.11 -12.57
CA ALA A 37 2.00 1.32 -12.26
C ALA A 37 2.82 1.69 -10.99
N GLY A 38 3.36 0.71 -10.26
CA GLY A 38 4.17 0.94 -9.05
C GLY A 38 3.38 1.06 -7.74
N LYS A 39 2.10 0.67 -7.72
CA LYS A 39 1.24 0.66 -6.51
C LYS A 39 1.88 -0.09 -5.34
N THR A 40 2.32 -1.33 -5.57
CA THR A 40 2.98 -2.13 -4.51
C THR A 40 4.28 -1.47 -4.04
N THR A 41 5.04 -0.82 -4.94
CA THR A 41 6.27 -0.11 -4.59
C THR A 41 6.03 1.02 -3.60
N ILE A 42 5.01 1.86 -3.82
CA ILE A 42 4.68 2.93 -2.86
C ILE A 42 4.14 2.36 -1.54
N ILE A 43 3.34 1.29 -1.59
CA ILE A 43 2.80 0.62 -0.41
C ILE A 43 3.92 0.02 0.46
N ARG A 44 4.97 -0.56 -0.13
CA ARG A 44 6.16 -1.00 0.62
C ARG A 44 6.82 0.15 1.37
N GLY A 45 6.93 1.32 0.72
CA GLY A 45 7.38 2.54 1.36
C GLY A 45 6.52 2.90 2.58
N ILE A 46 5.20 2.95 2.40
CA ILE A 46 4.24 3.27 3.46
C ILE A 46 4.36 2.30 4.63
N ALA A 47 4.40 1.00 4.35
CA ALA A 47 4.56 -0.03 5.38
C ALA A 47 5.88 0.15 6.15
N SER A 48 6.98 0.49 5.46
CA SER A 48 8.26 0.86 6.11
C SER A 48 8.14 2.10 6.99
N GLY A 49 7.38 3.12 6.57
CA GLY A 49 7.10 4.32 7.37
C GLY A 49 6.23 4.04 8.60
N LEU A 50 5.40 3.00 8.52
CA LEU A 50 4.59 2.45 9.61
C LEU A 50 5.32 1.35 10.40
N GLU A 51 6.64 1.23 10.28
CA GLU A 51 7.47 0.28 11.05
C GLU A 51 7.16 -1.21 10.84
N VAL A 52 6.53 -1.57 9.71
CA VAL A 52 6.36 -2.98 9.31
C VAL A 52 7.73 -3.57 8.97
N ARG A 53 8.06 -4.71 9.58
CA ARG A 53 9.34 -5.42 9.37
C ARG A 53 9.24 -6.58 8.40
N ASP A 54 8.04 -7.07 8.16
CA ASP A 54 7.78 -8.18 7.25
C ASP A 54 8.00 -7.75 5.79
N THR A 55 8.29 -8.72 4.93
CA THR A 55 8.33 -8.49 3.48
C THR A 55 6.93 -8.17 2.98
N VAL A 56 6.75 -6.98 2.43
CA VAL A 56 5.47 -6.53 1.84
C VAL A 56 5.43 -6.85 0.35
N SER A 57 4.41 -7.58 -0.05
CA SER A 57 4.09 -7.97 -1.43
C SER A 57 2.61 -7.73 -1.71
N SER A 58 2.18 -7.80 -2.97
CA SER A 58 0.76 -7.72 -3.31
C SER A 58 0.03 -8.97 -2.79
N PRO A 59 -1.02 -8.80 -1.96
CA PRO A 59 -1.83 -9.91 -1.46
C PRO A 59 -2.89 -10.34 -2.50
N SER A 60 -2.53 -10.41 -3.78
CA SER A 60 -3.49 -10.65 -4.89
C SER A 60 -4.43 -11.85 -4.68
N TYR A 61 -4.01 -12.87 -3.93
CA TYR A 61 -4.82 -14.07 -3.63
C TYR A 61 -5.48 -14.04 -2.26
N LEU A 62 -4.90 -13.34 -1.30
CA LEU A 62 -5.45 -13.20 0.05
C LEU A 62 -6.50 -12.08 0.10
N ILE A 63 -6.52 -11.21 -0.92
CA ILE A 63 -7.28 -9.96 -1.02
C ILE A 63 -6.81 -8.95 0.01
N ILE A 64 -6.74 -9.31 1.29
CA ILE A 64 -6.24 -8.49 2.38
C ILE A 64 -5.13 -9.24 3.12
N GLN A 65 -4.01 -8.56 3.36
CA GLN A 65 -2.94 -9.01 4.23
C GLN A 65 -2.79 -8.04 5.40
N GLU A 66 -2.79 -8.58 6.62
CA GLU A 66 -2.45 -7.82 7.82
C GLU A 66 -0.95 -7.89 8.08
N TYR A 67 -0.37 -6.75 8.46
CA TYR A 67 1.01 -6.61 8.90
C TYR A 67 1.10 -5.98 10.28
N LYS A 68 2.10 -6.39 11.05
CA LYS A 68 2.44 -5.76 12.33
C LYS A 68 3.44 -4.63 12.10
N GLY A 69 2.99 -3.39 12.31
CA GLY A 69 3.84 -2.21 12.36
C GLY A 69 3.67 -1.46 13.68
N LYS A 70 3.89 -0.14 13.64
CA LYS A 70 3.55 0.82 14.69
C LYS A 70 2.08 0.69 15.12
N TYR A 71 1.21 0.40 14.16
CA TYR A 71 -0.19 -0.01 14.32
C TYR A 71 -0.48 -1.19 13.38
N PRO A 72 -1.60 -1.93 13.54
CA PRO A 72 -2.03 -2.91 12.54
C PRO A 72 -2.23 -2.25 11.18
N VAL A 73 -1.63 -2.83 10.14
CA VAL A 73 -1.73 -2.34 8.75
C VAL A 73 -2.46 -3.37 7.91
N PHE A 74 -3.58 -2.97 7.31
CA PHE A 74 -4.33 -3.80 6.37
C PHE A 74 -4.00 -3.36 4.94
N HIS A 75 -3.32 -4.22 4.20
CA HIS A 75 -3.03 -4.01 2.78
C HIS A 75 -4.03 -4.81 1.95
N GLY A 76 -4.88 -4.12 1.19
CA GLY A 76 -5.82 -4.74 0.25
C GLY A 76 -5.36 -4.66 -1.20
N ASP A 77 -5.54 -5.74 -1.96
CA ASP A 77 -5.44 -5.75 -3.43
C ASP A 77 -6.68 -6.41 -4.02
N PHE A 78 -7.53 -5.57 -4.64
CA PHE A 78 -8.83 -5.95 -5.17
C PHE A 78 -8.81 -6.22 -6.68
N TYR A 79 -7.62 -6.30 -7.31
CA TYR A 79 -7.52 -6.50 -8.77
C TYR A 79 -8.27 -7.75 -9.27
N ARG A 80 -8.40 -8.78 -8.44
CA ARG A 80 -9.06 -10.05 -8.79
C ARG A 80 -10.50 -10.17 -8.32
N VAL A 81 -11.01 -9.19 -7.60
CA VAL A 81 -12.37 -9.23 -7.05
C VAL A 81 -13.34 -8.84 -8.15
N GLY A 82 -14.12 -9.80 -8.64
CA GLY A 82 -15.06 -9.61 -9.74
C GLY A 82 -16.38 -8.97 -9.31
N SER A 83 -16.72 -9.09 -8.03
CA SER A 83 -17.96 -8.60 -7.45
C SER A 83 -17.81 -8.31 -5.96
N TYR A 84 -18.65 -7.42 -5.42
CA TYR A 84 -18.67 -7.13 -3.98
C TYR A 84 -19.02 -8.37 -3.14
N GLN A 85 -19.79 -9.30 -3.70
CA GLN A 85 -20.21 -10.54 -3.03
C GLN A 85 -19.04 -11.49 -2.75
N GLU A 86 -17.91 -11.34 -3.45
CA GLU A 86 -16.69 -12.11 -3.18
C GLU A 86 -15.91 -11.60 -1.94
N LEU A 87 -16.36 -10.49 -1.34
CA LEU A 87 -15.77 -9.88 -0.14
C LEU A 87 -16.57 -10.17 1.14
N GLU A 88 -17.71 -10.89 1.05
CA GLU A 88 -18.55 -11.27 2.19
C GLU A 88 -18.07 -12.54 2.92
#